data_AF-A0A917VLX1-F1
#
_entry.id   AF-A0A917VLX1-F1
#
_cell.length_a   1.000
_cell.length_b   1.000
_cell.length_c   1.000
_cell.angle_alpha   90.00
_cell.angle_beta   90.00
_cell.angle_gamma   90.00
#
_symmetry.space_group_name_H-M   'P 1'
#
loop_
_entity.id
_entity.type
_entity.pdbx_description
1 polymer ?
#
loop_
_entity_poly.entity_id
_entity_poly.type
_entity_poly.pdbx_seq_one_letter_code
_entity_poly.pdbx_strand_id
1 'polypeptide(L)' 'MRYDAEFHQVADTLQHDNPGWVIMWATWRRKFCAFSREPLTASLVVEATTQEKLIALLRQVEAELRRTL' A
#
# COMPACT_ATOMS: atom_id res chain seq x y z
N MET A 1 -8.77 -3.64 -20.32
CA MET A 1 -9.19 -2.36 -19.70
C MET A 1 -10.19 -2.51 -18.56
N ARG A 2 -11.23 -3.36 -18.63
CA ARG A 2 -12.18 -3.56 -17.51
C ARG A 2 -11.53 -4.10 -16.22
N TYR A 3 -10.52 -4.98 -16.37
CA TYR A 3 -9.78 -5.58 -15.25
C TYR A 3 -9.08 -4.53 -14.37
N ASP A 4 -8.39 -3.55 -14.97
CA ASP A 4 -7.62 -2.56 -14.18
C ASP A 4 -8.51 -1.61 -13.37
N ALA A 5 -9.73 -1.32 -13.84
CA ALA A 5 -10.67 -0.47 -13.12
C ALA A 5 -11.07 -1.07 -11.75
N GLU A 6 -11.22 -2.40 -11.68
CA GLU A 6 -11.50 -3.10 -10.42
C GLU A 6 -10.32 -2.96 -9.44
N PHE A 7 -9.07 -3.07 -9.91
CA PHE A 7 -7.90 -2.87 -9.05
C PHE A 7 -7.73 -1.43 -8.60
N HIS A 8 -8.09 -0.44 -9.43
CA HIS A 8 -8.11 0.96 -9.00
C HIS A 8 -9.12 1.18 -7.87
N GLN A 9 -10.34 0.65 -7.98
CA GLN A 9 -11.34 0.75 -6.93
C GLN A 9 -10.92 0.03 -5.64
N VAL A 10 -10.25 -1.12 -5.75
CA VAL A 10 -9.67 -1.81 -4.59
C VAL A 10 -8.56 -0.96 -3.96
N ALA A 11 -7.70 -0.32 -4.76
CA ALA A 11 -6.65 0.57 -4.25
C ALA A 11 -7.24 1.78 -3.50
N ASP A 12 -8.32 2.37 -4.00
CA ASP A 12 -9.01 3.48 -3.33
C ASP A 12 -9.60 3.05 -1.98
N THR A 13 -10.21 1.86 -1.94
CA THR A 13 -10.75 1.27 -0.70
C THR A 13 -9.62 1.01 0.30
N LEU A 14 -8.52 0.40 -0.17
CA LEU A 14 -7.34 0.15 0.64
C LEU A 14 -6.75 1.45 1.21
N GLN A 15 -6.68 2.51 0.41
CA GLN A 15 -6.19 3.82 0.88
C GLN A 15 -7.10 4.40 1.96
N HIS A 16 -8.42 4.33 1.77
CA HIS A 16 -9.39 4.80 2.76
C HIS A 16 -9.20 4.11 4.13
N ASP A 17 -9.01 2.79 4.11
CA ASP A 17 -8.82 1.98 5.31
C ASP A 17 -7.43 2.12 5.96
N ASN A 18 -6.47 2.71 5.25
CA ASN A 18 -5.07 2.83 5.68
C ASN A 18 -4.54 4.26 5.46
N PRO A 19 -5.03 5.26 6.24
CA PRO A 19 -4.79 6.68 5.99
C PRO A 19 -3.33 7.13 6.12
N GLY A 20 -2.47 6.34 6.78
CA GLY A 20 -1.02 6.55 6.86
C GLY A 20 -0.27 6.21 5.56
N TRP A 21 -0.98 5.71 4.54
CA TRP A 21 -0.41 5.25 3.28
C TRP A 21 -1.08 5.94 2.09
N VAL A 22 -0.30 6.21 1.04
CA VAL A 22 -0.82 6.49 -0.30
C VAL A 22 -0.77 5.18 -1.08
N ILE A 23 -1.92 4.68 -1.51
CA ILE A 23 -2.03 3.35 -2.14
C ILE A 23 -2.54 3.49 -3.56
N MET A 24 -1.90 2.79 -4.50
CA MET A 24 -2.28 2.81 -5.90
C MET A 24 -2.09 1.45 -6.58
N TRP A 25 -2.87 1.20 -7.62
CA TRP A 25 -2.63 0.12 -8.57
C TRP A 25 -1.63 0.55 -9.64
N ALA A 26 -0.47 -0.09 -9.67
CA ALA A 26 0.54 0.13 -10.70
C ALA A 26 0.29 -0.81 -11.89
N THR A 27 -0.54 -0.38 -12.84
CA THR A 27 -1.01 -1.16 -14.00
C THR A 27 0.10 -1.89 -14.75
N TRP A 28 1.22 -1.23 -15.03
CA TRP A 28 2.37 -1.80 -15.74
C TRP A 28 3.11 -2.88 -14.94
N ARG A 29 3.07 -2.83 -13.61
CA ARG A 29 3.71 -3.84 -12.74
C ARG A 29 2.74 -4.91 -12.25
N ARG A 30 1.42 -4.69 -12.46
CA ARG A 30 0.33 -5.51 -11.94
C ARG A 30 0.46 -5.76 -10.43
N LYS A 31 0.72 -4.70 -9.68
CA LYS A 31 0.87 -4.70 -8.22
C LYS A 31 0.17 -3.50 -7.60
N PHE A 32 -0.30 -3.68 -6.37
CA PHE A 32 -0.55 -2.57 -5.47
C PHE A 32 0.78 -2.04 -4.93
N CYS A 33 0.92 -0.73 -4.93
CA CYS A 33 2.06 -0.02 -4.34
C CYS A 33 1.52 0.90 -3.24
N ALA A 34 2.15 0.87 -2.07
CA ALA A 34 1.81 1.70 -0.93
C ALA A 34 3.04 2.49 -0.49
N PHE A 35 2.90 3.81 -0.40
CA PHE A 35 3.94 4.75 0.01
C PHE A 35 3.59 5.28 1.40
N SER A 36 4.55 5.21 2.33
CA SER A 36 4.33 5.76 3.68
C SER A 36 4.17 7.28 3.62
N ARG A 37 3.20 7.81 4.38
CA ARG A 37 3.03 9.25 4.58
C ARG A 37 3.77 9.78 5.81
N GLU A 38 4.36 8.88 6.59
CA GLU A 38 5.14 9.25 7.78
C GLU A 38 6.40 10.03 7.39
N PRO A 39 6.86 10.99 8.22
CA PRO A 39 8.06 11.78 7.96
C PRO A 39 9.33 10.96 8.26
N LEU A 40 9.59 9.95 7.43
CA LEU A 40 10.76 9.08 7.54
C LEU A 40 11.96 9.70 6.81
N THR A 41 13.17 9.38 7.27
CA THR A 41 14.43 9.82 6.64
C THR A 41 14.64 9.26 5.24
N ALA A 42 13.96 8.15 4.91
CA ALA A 42 13.93 7.56 3.58
C ALA A 42 12.49 7.18 3.21
N SER A 43 12.17 7.28 1.92
CA SER A 43 10.87 6.85 1.40
C SER A 43 10.68 5.35 1.59
N LEU A 44 9.59 4.95 2.23
CA LEU A 44 9.23 3.55 2.44
C LEU A 44 8.11 3.16 1.47
N VAL A 45 8.39 2.15 0.65
CA VAL A 45 7.46 1.63 -0.36
C VAL A 45 7.24 0.15 -0.16
N VAL A 46 5.97 -0.25 -0.12
CA VAL A 46 5.55 -1.65 0.00
C VAL A 46 4.78 -2.02 -1.26
N GLU A 47 5.04 -3.19 -1.83
CA GLU A 47 4.37 -3.65 -3.04
C GLU A 47 3.88 -5.09 -2.91
N ALA A 48 2.68 -5.36 -3.41
CA ALA A 48 2.14 -6.72 -3.44
C ALA A 48 1.22 -6.95 -4.65
N THR A 49 1.13 -8.19 -5.10
CA THR A 49 0.26 -8.56 -6.22
C THR A 49 -1.20 -8.77 -5.81
N THR A 50 -1.50 -8.84 -4.50
CA THR A 50 -2.86 -9.01 -3.98
C THR A 50 -3.11 -8.07 -2.80
N GLN A 51 -4.38 -7.78 -2.54
CA GLN A 51 -4.84 -6.94 -1.44
C GLN A 51 -4.41 -7.50 -0.07
N GLU A 52 -4.60 -8.79 0.15
CA GLU A 52 -4.35 -9.45 1.44
C GLU A 52 -2.87 -9.40 1.78
N LYS A 53 -2.00 -9.64 0.78
CA LYS A 53 -0.55 -9.54 0.94
C LYS A 53 -0.13 -8.10 1.23
N LEU A 54 -0.72 -7.11 0.57
CA LEU A 54 -0.44 -5.71 0.85
C LEU A 54 -0.76 -5.41 2.32
N ILE A 55 -1.99 -5.72 2.76
CA ILE A 55 -2.45 -5.46 4.14
C ILE A 55 -1.51 -6.11 5.16
N ALA A 56 -1.11 -7.37 4.96
CA ALA A 56 -0.20 -8.06 5.86
C ALA A 56 1.15 -7.33 5.97
N LEU A 57 1.71 -6.89 4.83
CA LEU A 57 2.97 -6.12 4.80
C LEU A 57 2.83 -4.74 5.46
N LEU A 58 1.72 -4.02 5.23
CA LEU A 58 1.47 -2.74 5.89
C LEU A 58 1.46 -2.89 7.41
N ARG A 59 0.74 -3.89 7.92
CA ARG A 59 0.66 -4.15 9.37
C ARG A 59 2.01 -4.56 9.96
N GLN A 60 2.79 -5.36 9.23
CA GLN A 60 4.15 -5.70 9.65
C GLN A 60 5.03 -4.45 9.76
N VAL A 61 5.04 -3.62 8.70
CA VAL A 61 5.85 -2.41 8.66
C VAL A 61 5.44 -1.41 9.74
N GLU A 62 4.14 -1.20 9.94
CA GLU A 62 3.64 -0.34 11.02
C GLU A 62 4.07 -0.84 12.40
N ALA A 63 4.10 -2.15 12.62
CA ALA A 63 4.59 -2.73 13.87
C ALA A 63 6.09 -2.51 14.05
N GLU A 64 6.88 -2.61 12.98
CA GLU A 64 8.32 -2.33 13.00
C GLU A 64 8.58 -0.84 13.31
N LEU A 65 7.89 0.08 12.64
CA LEU A 65 8.02 1.53 12.88
C LEU A 65 7.69 1.92 14.32
N ARG A 66 6.63 1.35 14.92
CA ARG A 66 6.26 1.59 16.33
C ARG A 66 7.28 1.07 17.35
N ARG A 67 8.20 0.17 16.96
CA ARG A 67 9.26 -0.33 17.85
C ARG A 67 10.52 0.52 17.79
N THR A 68 10.71 1.27 16.70
CA THR A 68 11.92 2.06 16.46
C THR A 68 11.76 3.52 16.85
N LEU A 69 10.51 4.01 16.95
CA LEU A 69 10.14 5.33 17.48
C LEU A 69 9.80 5.24 18.97
#